data_AF-A0AAV4UI66-F1
#
_entry.id   AF-A0AAV4UI66-F1
#
_cell.length_a   1.000
_cell.length_b   1.000
_cell.length_c   1.000
_cell.angle_alpha   90.00
_cell.angle_beta   90.00
_cell.angle_gamma   90.00
#
_symmetry.space_group_name_H-M   'P 1'
#
loop_
_entity.id
_entity.type
_entity.pdbx_description
1 polymer ?
#
loop_
_entity_poly.entity_id
_entity_poly.type
_entity_poly.pdbx_seq_one_letter_code
_entity_poly.pdbx_strand_id
1 'polypeptide(L)'
;MPVAREEEIHLPLSEKDNHLPDGNIQVRFRMKGRGSREHWIIEVDTIIRKKLGDKRRILAGFSTHRLKDYIEPVQCFKCYRYGHTPGQCIEPEQCCSKCPAKHSYKTCKQDSASCRNCLESNSKNGTKFDGKHCAVSKDCPVYQKEKLRVMKVDPI
;
A
#
# COMPACT_ATOMS: atom_id res chain seq x y z
N MET A 1 1.92 -20.45 -3.27
CA MET A 1 1.97 -19.14 -3.94
C MET A 1 1.67 -19.41 -5.41
N PRO A 2 0.64 -18.83 -6.04
CA PRO A 2 0.47 -19.03 -7.47
C PRO A 2 1.45 -18.10 -8.18
N VAL A 3 2.41 -18.71 -8.89
CA VAL A 3 3.28 -18.04 -9.86
C VAL A 3 2.38 -17.74 -11.06
N ALA A 4 2.01 -16.48 -11.24
CA ALA A 4 1.34 -16.04 -12.46
C ALA A 4 2.39 -15.99 -13.58
N ARG A 5 2.07 -16.60 -14.72
CA ARG A 5 2.85 -16.53 -15.96
C ARG A 5 3.19 -15.06 -16.26
N GLU A 6 4.44 -14.80 -16.58
CA GLU A 6 4.93 -13.54 -17.14
C GLU A 6 4.37 -13.37 -18.55
N GLU A 7 3.09 -13.08 -18.68
CA GLU A 7 2.60 -12.34 -19.84
C GLU A 7 3.12 -10.92 -19.68
N GLU A 8 3.91 -10.43 -20.65
CA GLU A 8 4.38 -9.04 -20.63
C GLU A 8 3.16 -8.10 -20.52
N ILE A 9 3.01 -7.50 -19.35
CA ILE A 9 1.88 -6.63 -19.06
C ILE A 9 2.15 -5.28 -19.71
N HIS A 10 1.79 -5.14 -20.99
CA HIS A 10 1.96 -3.89 -21.72
C HIS A 10 0.79 -2.95 -21.47
N LEU A 11 1.07 -1.79 -20.86
CA LEU A 11 0.15 -0.65 -20.87
C LEU A 11 0.36 0.06 -22.22
N PRO A 12 -0.69 0.32 -23.03
CA PRO A 12 -0.54 1.03 -24.31
C PRO A 12 -0.30 2.53 -24.08
N LEU A 13 0.80 2.87 -23.42
CA LEU A 13 1.20 4.22 -23.06
C LEU A 13 2.14 4.74 -24.13
N SER A 14 1.77 5.86 -24.74
CA SER A 14 2.60 6.56 -25.73
C SER A 14 3.29 7.73 -25.06
N GLU A 15 4.61 7.68 -24.99
CA GLU A 15 5.43 8.77 -24.42
C GLU A 15 5.25 10.07 -25.21
N LYS A 16 5.17 9.96 -26.55
CA LYS A 16 4.95 11.10 -27.45
C LYS A 16 3.60 11.78 -27.19
N ASP A 17 2.53 11.00 -27.07
CA ASP A 17 1.19 11.58 -26.84
C ASP A 17 1.09 12.25 -25.47
N ASN A 18 1.82 11.72 -24.47
CA ASN A 18 1.85 12.27 -23.12
C ASN A 18 2.90 13.38 -22.93
N HIS A 19 3.75 13.63 -23.93
CA HIS A 19 4.88 14.57 -23.87
C HIS A 19 5.79 14.29 -22.66
N LEU A 20 6.12 13.02 -22.46
CA LEU A 20 6.99 12.58 -21.36
C LEU A 20 8.46 12.77 -21.74
N PRO A 21 9.32 13.16 -20.78
CA PRO A 21 10.76 13.13 -20.98
C PRO A 21 11.27 11.70 -21.04
N ASP A 22 12.47 11.51 -21.59
CA ASP A 22 13.15 10.21 -21.59
C ASP A 22 13.35 9.70 -20.15
N GLY A 23 13.05 8.42 -19.94
CA GLY A 23 13.21 7.77 -18.65
C GLY A 23 12.53 6.41 -18.63
N ASN A 24 12.70 5.68 -17.52
CA ASN A 24 12.12 4.36 -17.36
C ASN A 24 10.64 4.45 -16.95
N ILE A 25 9.79 3.66 -17.62
CA ILE A 25 8.39 3.42 -17.26
C ILE A 25 8.18 1.91 -17.24
N GLN A 26 7.88 1.35 -16.07
CA GLN A 26 7.66 -0.08 -15.91
C GLN A 26 6.29 -0.35 -15.29
N VAL A 27 5.50 -1.21 -15.94
CA VAL A 27 4.28 -1.75 -15.32
C VAL A 27 4.70 -2.77 -14.27
N ARG A 28 4.39 -2.50 -13.00
CA ARG A 28 4.70 -3.41 -11.90
C ARG A 28 3.64 -4.48 -11.74
N PHE A 29 2.37 -4.08 -11.62
CA PHE A 29 1.25 -5.00 -11.49
C PHE A 29 -0.09 -4.31 -11.73
N ARG A 30 -1.15 -5.12 -11.85
CA ARG A 30 -2.54 -4.68 -11.96
C ARG A 30 -3.31 -5.05 -10.70
N MET A 31 -4.18 -4.15 -10.24
CA MET A 31 -5.11 -4.40 -9.15
C MET A 31 -6.55 -4.34 -9.66
N LYS A 32 -7.40 -5.23 -9.15
CA LYS A 32 -8.84 -5.19 -9.44
C LYS A 32 -9.47 -3.94 -8.83
N GLY A 33 -10.18 -3.18 -9.65
CA GLY A 33 -10.99 -2.04 -9.23
C GLY A 33 -12.46 -2.41 -9.01
N ARG A 34 -13.31 -1.40 -8.83
CA ARG A 34 -14.77 -1.60 -8.73
C ARG A 34 -15.37 -1.93 -10.09
N GLY A 35 -16.12 -3.03 -10.18
CA GLY A 35 -16.75 -3.51 -11.41
C GLY A 35 -15.73 -4.10 -12.38
N SER A 36 -15.75 -3.65 -13.63
CA SER A 36 -14.81 -4.04 -14.69
C SER A 36 -13.54 -3.18 -14.74
N ARG A 37 -13.35 -2.25 -13.79
CA ARG A 37 -12.18 -1.36 -13.77
C ARG A 37 -10.95 -2.08 -13.22
N GLU A 38 -9.79 -1.69 -13.74
CA GLU A 38 -8.47 -2.10 -13.24
C GLU A 38 -7.65 -0.86 -12.86
N HIS A 39 -6.77 -1.03 -11.87
CA HIS A 39 -5.77 -0.04 -11.50
C HIS A 39 -4.39 -0.57 -11.90
N TRP A 40 -3.69 0.19 -12.72
CA TRP A 40 -2.35 -0.16 -13.18
C TRP A 40 -1.34 0.56 -12.31
N ILE A 41 -0.41 -0.18 -11.72
CA ILE A 41 0.67 0.37 -10.92
C ILE A 41 1.91 0.44 -11.82
N ILE A 42 2.31 1.65 -12.12
CA ILE A 42 3.51 1.94 -12.90
C ILE A 42 4.58 2.55 -12.01
N GLU A 43 5.80 2.05 -12.15
CA GLU A 43 7.00 2.68 -11.61
C GLU A 43 7.62 3.54 -12.69
N VAL A 44 7.98 4.78 -12.35
CA VAL A 44 8.54 5.75 -13.28
C VAL A 44 9.68 6.51 -12.64
N ASP A 45 10.60 6.98 -13.46
CA ASP A 45 11.68 7.87 -13.00
C ASP A 45 11.13 9.20 -12.45
N THR A 46 11.91 9.84 -11.58
CA THR A 46 11.49 11.09 -10.89
C THR A 46 11.13 12.21 -11.87
N ILE A 47 11.82 12.29 -13.02
CA ILE A 47 11.57 13.32 -14.04
C ILE A 47 10.19 13.12 -14.68
N ILE A 48 9.83 11.87 -15.00
CA ILE A 48 8.51 11.49 -15.52
C ILE A 48 7.44 11.71 -14.45
N ARG A 49 7.70 11.30 -13.20
CA ARG A 49 6.78 11.53 -12.06
C ARG A 49 6.40 13.00 -11.91
N LYS A 50 7.38 13.91 -11.95
CA LYS A 50 7.15 15.36 -11.88
C LYS A 50 6.24 15.83 -13.01
N LYS A 51 6.54 15.43 -14.26
CA LYS A 51 5.74 15.80 -15.44
C LYS A 51 4.29 15.31 -15.37
N LEU A 52 4.09 14.08 -14.90
CA LEU A 52 2.77 13.48 -14.71
C LEU A 52 1.99 14.15 -13.57
N GLY A 53 2.71 14.68 -12.59
CA GLY A 53 2.15 15.29 -11.41
C GLY A 53 1.31 16.52 -11.67
N ASP A 54 1.80 17.38 -12.57
CA ASP A 54 1.11 18.61 -12.97
C ASP A 54 -0.25 18.34 -13.60
N LYS A 55 -0.38 17.25 -14.38
CA LYS A 55 -1.58 16.93 -15.16
C LYS A 55 -2.53 15.97 -14.43
N ARG A 56 -2.02 15.15 -13.50
CA ARG A 56 -2.72 14.04 -12.80
C ARG A 56 -3.53 13.10 -13.70
N ARG A 57 -3.20 13.06 -14.99
CA ARG A 57 -3.87 12.28 -16.02
C ARG A 57 -2.87 11.83 -17.07
N ILE A 58 -3.13 10.66 -17.65
CA ILE A 58 -2.29 10.06 -18.68
C ILE A 58 -3.16 9.47 -19.79
N LEU A 59 -2.72 9.60 -21.03
CA LEU A 59 -3.33 8.94 -22.17
C LEU A 59 -2.73 7.53 -22.31
N ALA A 60 -3.58 6.52 -22.39
CA ALA A 60 -3.20 5.16 -22.75
C ALA A 60 -4.19 4.63 -23.79
N GLY A 61 -3.69 4.22 -24.95
CA GLY A 61 -4.48 3.97 -26.14
C GLY A 61 -5.36 5.18 -26.48
N PHE A 62 -6.67 4.95 -26.54
CA PHE A 62 -7.67 5.98 -26.87
C PHE A 62 -8.38 6.57 -25.65
N SER A 63 -7.85 6.36 -24.44
CA SER A 63 -8.50 6.74 -23.19
C SER A 63 -7.60 7.51 -22.25
N THR A 64 -8.16 8.48 -21.54
CA THR A 64 -7.44 9.22 -20.49
C THR A 64 -7.73 8.66 -19.11
N HIS A 65 -6.67 8.25 -18.41
CA HIS A 65 -6.73 7.66 -17.07
C HIS A 65 -6.33 8.68 -16.00
N ARG A 66 -6.93 8.59 -14.82
CA ARG A 66 -6.55 9.41 -13.66
C ARG A 66 -5.36 8.77 -12.96
N LEU A 67 -4.33 9.57 -12.68
CA LEU A 67 -3.19 9.15 -11.90
C LEU A 67 -3.43 9.40 -10.41
N LYS A 68 -2.96 8.47 -9.59
CA LYS A 68 -2.92 8.58 -8.14
C LYS A 68 -1.63 7.92 -7.67
N ASP A 69 -1.01 8.48 -6.64
CA ASP A 69 0.09 7.81 -5.97
C ASP A 69 -0.36 6.46 -5.42
N TYR A 70 0.43 5.44 -5.72
CA TYR A 70 0.35 4.18 -5.03
C TYR A 70 1.23 4.24 -3.79
N ILE A 71 0.60 4.46 -2.64
CA ILE A 71 1.30 4.55 -1.36
C ILE A 71 0.80 3.45 -0.44
N GLU A 72 1.77 2.71 0.08
CA GLU A 72 1.60 1.60 0.99
C GLU A 72 2.52 1.83 2.19
N PRO A 73 1.98 2.16 3.38
CA PRO A 73 2.78 2.34 4.58
C PRO A 73 3.64 1.10 4.86
N VAL A 74 4.92 1.33 5.14
CA VAL A 74 5.82 0.24 5.57
C VAL A 74 5.27 -0.37 6.86
N GLN A 75 4.89 -1.64 6.80
CA GLN A 75 4.41 -2.41 7.95
C GLN A 75 5.39 -3.53 8.26
N CYS A 76 5.87 -3.59 9.50
CA CYS A 76 6.76 -4.65 9.93
C CYS A 76 6.01 -5.98 10.03
N PHE A 77 6.42 -7.02 9.31
CA PHE A 77 5.78 -8.35 9.41
C PHE A 77 6.10 -9.11 10.70
N LYS A 78 7.03 -8.61 11.52
CA LYS A 78 7.36 -9.18 12.83
C LYS A 78 6.41 -8.69 13.93
N CYS A 79 6.22 -7.37 14.00
CA CYS A 79 5.43 -6.73 15.05
C CYS A 79 4.14 -6.08 14.55
N TYR A 80 3.89 -6.02 13.25
CA TYR A 80 2.72 -5.37 12.61
C TYR A 80 2.56 -3.86 12.87
N ARG A 81 3.52 -3.20 13.52
CA ARG A 81 3.56 -1.73 13.62
C ARG A 81 4.05 -1.12 12.30
N TYR A 82 3.72 0.15 12.10
CA TYR A 82 4.11 0.91 10.91
C TYR A 82 5.45 1.63 11.08
N GLY A 83 6.09 1.98 9.96
CA GLY A 83 7.26 2.85 9.90
C GLY A 83 8.62 2.14 9.92
N HIS A 84 8.67 0.81 9.97
CA HIS A 84 9.93 0.07 9.91
C HIS A 84 9.76 -1.32 9.28
N THR A 85 10.85 -1.85 8.74
CA THR A 85 10.92 -3.20 8.17
C THR A 85 11.26 -4.24 9.24
N PRO A 86 11.06 -5.55 8.99
CA PRO A 86 11.47 -6.60 9.92
C PRO A 86 12.94 -6.55 10.34
N GLY A 87 13.85 -6.15 9.43
CA GLY A 87 15.28 -6.02 9.73
C GLY A 87 15.64 -4.91 10.72
N GLN A 88 14.75 -3.93 10.90
CA GLN A 88 14.90 -2.83 11.85
C GLN A 88 14.03 -3.04 13.11
N CYS A 89 13.41 -4.21 13.24
CA CYS A 89 12.46 -4.46 14.32
C CYS A 89 13.17 -4.83 15.61
N ILE A 90 12.93 -4.06 16.67
CA ILE A 90 13.47 -4.30 18.01
C ILE A 90 12.67 -5.33 18.81
N GLU A 91 11.48 -5.74 18.34
CA GLU A 91 10.72 -6.75 19.07
C GLU A 91 11.45 -8.09 18.99
N PRO A 92 11.68 -8.79 20.11
CA PRO A 92 12.43 -10.05 20.11
C PRO A 92 11.64 -11.17 19.44
N GLU A 93 10.32 -11.20 19.66
CA GLU A 93 9.43 -12.29 19.25
C GLU A 93 8.46 -11.87 18.15
N GLN A 94 7.95 -12.87 17.42
CA GLN A 94 6.88 -12.69 16.45
C GLN A 94 5.58 -12.33 17.15
N CYS A 95 4.94 -11.24 16.72
CA CYS A 95 3.59 -10.88 17.16
C CYS A 95 2.53 -11.57 16.29
N CYS A 96 1.31 -11.68 16.81
CA CYS A 96 0.17 -12.18 16.04
C CYS A 96 -0.47 -11.04 15.24
N SER A 97 -0.91 -11.33 14.00
CA SER A 97 -1.67 -10.35 13.21
C SER A 97 -3.14 -10.28 13.64
N LYS A 98 -3.68 -11.33 14.27
CA LYS A 98 -5.09 -11.43 14.67
C LYS A 98 -5.34 -10.90 16.06
N CYS A 99 -4.38 -11.00 16.98
CA CYS A 99 -4.55 -10.57 18.36
C CYS A 99 -3.29 -9.87 18.89
N PRO A 100 -3.35 -9.20 20.05
CA PRO A 100 -2.25 -8.37 20.54
C PRO A 100 -1.08 -9.17 21.14
N ALA A 101 -1.21 -10.50 21.26
CA ALA A 101 -0.25 -11.37 21.91
C ALA A 101 0.96 -11.72 21.02
N LYS A 102 2.03 -12.20 21.66
CA LYS A 102 3.29 -12.62 21.02
C LYS A 102 3.23 -14.11 20.66
N HIS A 103 2.82 -14.39 19.44
CA HIS A 103 2.89 -15.71 18.82
C HIS A 103 2.66 -15.59 17.30
N SER A 104 2.94 -16.65 16.55
CA SER A 104 2.59 -16.71 15.13
C SER A 104 1.08 -16.77 14.92
N TYR A 105 0.54 -16.02 13.95
CA TYR A 105 -0.87 -16.09 13.57
C TYR A 105 -1.36 -17.54 13.35
N LYS A 106 -0.48 -18.42 12.87
CA LYS A 106 -0.79 -19.84 12.61
C LYS A 106 -1.17 -20.63 13.87
N THR A 107 -0.70 -20.21 15.04
CA THR A 107 -0.96 -20.86 16.33
C THR A 107 -1.93 -20.06 17.20
N CYS A 108 -2.59 -19.04 16.63
CA CYS A 108 -3.52 -18.20 17.35
C CYS A 108 -4.82 -18.96 17.65
N LYS A 109 -5.18 -19.02 18.94
CA LYS A 109 -6.42 -19.67 19.42
C LYS A 109 -7.57 -18.68 19.66
N GLN A 110 -7.39 -17.41 19.33
CA GLN A 110 -8.43 -16.40 19.52
C GLN A 110 -9.46 -16.52 18.40
N ASP A 111 -10.74 -16.54 18.75
CA ASP A 111 -11.83 -16.62 17.76
C ASP A 111 -12.05 -15.28 17.06
N SER A 112 -12.04 -14.19 17.82
CA SER A 112 -12.20 -12.83 17.31
C SER A 112 -10.85 -12.16 17.01
N ALA A 113 -10.87 -11.21 16.06
CA ALA A 113 -9.70 -10.40 15.74
C ALA A 113 -9.67 -9.13 16.61
N SER A 114 -8.48 -8.75 17.07
CA SER A 114 -8.22 -7.55 17.83
C SER A 114 -6.92 -6.90 17.36
N CYS A 115 -7.07 -5.75 16.71
CA CYS A 115 -5.99 -5.01 16.06
C CYS A 115 -5.12 -4.33 17.10
N ARG A 116 -3.87 -4.81 17.22
CA ARG A 116 -2.90 -4.24 18.16
C ARG A 116 -2.65 -2.75 17.94
N ASN A 117 -2.65 -2.30 16.68
CA ASN A 117 -2.38 -0.90 16.34
C ASN A 117 -3.51 0.01 16.81
N CYS A 118 -4.77 -0.41 16.63
CA CYS A 118 -5.93 0.32 17.16
C CYS A 118 -5.91 0.35 18.69
N LEU A 119 -5.64 -0.78 19.35
CA LEU A 119 -5.54 -0.83 20.81
C LEU A 119 -4.43 0.07 21.35
N GLU A 120 -3.24 0.01 20.73
CA GLU A 120 -2.10 0.84 21.10
C GLU A 120 -2.42 2.33 20.92
N SER A 121 -3.06 2.71 19.81
CA SER A 121 -3.50 4.09 19.57
C SER A 121 -4.56 4.53 20.59
N ASN A 122 -5.54 3.67 20.92
CA ASN A 122 -6.58 4.00 21.89
C ASN A 122 -5.98 4.21 23.29
N SER A 123 -5.02 3.36 23.68
CA SER A 123 -4.34 3.46 24.97
C SER A 123 -3.40 4.66 25.06
N LYS A 124 -2.58 4.92 24.02
CA LYS A 124 -1.55 5.97 24.08
C LYS A 124 -2.06 7.35 23.67
N ASN A 125 -2.98 7.41 22.71
CA ASN A 125 -3.42 8.66 22.08
C ASN A 125 -4.89 9.00 22.38
N GLY A 126 -5.57 8.21 23.22
CA GLY A 126 -6.97 8.45 23.57
C GLY A 126 -7.96 8.30 22.39
N THR A 127 -7.57 7.61 21.32
CA THR A 127 -8.45 7.37 20.17
C THR A 127 -9.57 6.39 20.54
N LYS A 128 -10.66 6.39 19.75
CA LYS A 128 -11.79 5.46 19.90
C LYS A 128 -11.95 4.58 18.66
N PHE A 129 -10.85 4.02 18.17
CA PHE A 129 -10.85 3.17 16.99
C PHE A 129 -11.44 1.80 17.30
N ASP A 130 -12.35 1.32 16.46
CA ASP A 130 -12.78 -0.07 16.51
C ASP A 130 -11.59 -0.98 16.16
N GLY A 131 -11.23 -1.84 17.09
CA GLY A 131 -10.14 -2.79 16.96
C GLY A 131 -10.55 -4.16 16.44
N LYS A 132 -11.83 -4.40 16.11
CA LYS A 132 -12.34 -5.75 15.74
C LYS A 132 -11.94 -6.21 14.33
N HIS A 133 -10.64 -6.21 14.04
CA HIS A 133 -10.05 -6.65 12.77
C HIS A 133 -8.58 -7.05 12.97
N CYS A 134 -7.99 -7.72 11.98
CA CYS A 134 -6.56 -8.06 12.01
C CYS A 134 -5.68 -6.83 11.75
N ALA A 135 -4.47 -6.79 12.32
CA ALA A 135 -3.52 -5.68 12.18
C ALA A 135 -3.09 -5.38 10.72
N VAL A 136 -3.33 -6.30 9.79
CA VAL A 136 -3.06 -6.17 8.35
C VAL A 136 -4.26 -5.65 7.54
N SER A 137 -5.40 -5.38 8.20
CA SER A 137 -6.61 -4.89 7.53
C SER A 137 -6.38 -3.51 6.88
N LYS A 138 -6.78 -3.38 5.62
CA LYS A 138 -6.75 -2.10 4.90
C LYS A 138 -7.85 -1.14 5.36
N ASP A 139 -8.87 -1.63 6.06
CA ASP A 139 -9.91 -0.78 6.65
C ASP A 139 -9.53 -0.29 8.06
N CYS A 140 -8.33 -0.66 8.54
CA CYS A 140 -7.84 -0.20 9.84
C CYS A 140 -7.69 1.34 9.85
N PRO A 141 -8.26 2.05 10.83
CA PRO A 141 -8.13 3.52 10.91
C PRO A 141 -6.68 3.97 11.13
N VAL A 142 -5.87 3.18 11.84
CA VAL A 142 -4.43 3.46 12.00
C VAL A 142 -3.69 3.29 10.67
N TYR A 143 -4.03 2.26 9.89
CA TYR A 143 -3.50 2.10 8.52
C TYR A 143 -3.83 3.32 7.66
N GLN A 144 -5.09 3.74 7.65
CA GLN A 144 -5.53 4.90 6.86
C GLN A 144 -4.80 6.19 7.29
N LYS A 145 -4.61 6.38 8.60
CA LYS A 145 -3.83 7.51 9.13
C LYS A 145 -2.38 7.47 8.67
N GLU A 146 -1.71 6.32 8.73
CA GLU A 146 -0.34 6.17 8.26
C GLU A 146 -0.22 6.37 6.75
N LYS A 147 -1.19 5.88 5.97
CA LYS A 147 -1.26 6.12 4.53
C LYS A 147 -1.31 7.61 4.21
N LEU A 148 -2.18 8.35 4.90
CA LEU A 148 -2.26 9.81 4.76
C LEU A 148 -0.99 10.51 5.24
N ARG A 149 -0.31 10.00 6.26
CA ARG A 149 0.96 10.55 6.74
C ARG A 149 2.05 10.44 5.67
N VAL A 150 2.21 9.25 5.08
CA VAL A 150 3.20 9.02 4.01
C VAL A 150 2.87 9.87 2.76
N MET A 151 1.60 10.00 2.40
CA MET A 151 1.15 10.86 1.30
C MET A 151 1.56 12.34 1.43
N LYS A 152 1.72 12.84 2.66
CA LYS A 152 2.12 14.25 2.90
C LYS A 152 3.63 14.47 2.84
N VAL A 153 4.43 13.42 2.99
CA VAL A 153 5.89 13.52 3.01
C VAL A 153 6.45 13.57 1.59
N ASP A 154 5.84 12.83 0.65
CA ASP A 154 6.29 12.76 -0.75
C ASP A 154 5.16 13.15 -1.74
N PRO A 155 4.63 14.38 -1.68
CA PRO A 155 3.60 14.79 -2.63
C PRO A 155 4.16 14.78 -4.05
N ILE A 156 3.30 14.35 -4.99
CA ILE A 156 3.42 14.70 -6.40
C ILE A 156 3.26 16.21 -6.57
#